data_AF-A0A0G1XQ28-F1
#
_entry.id   AF-A0A0G1XQ28-F1
#
_cell.length_a   1.000
_cell.length_b   1.000
_cell.length_c   1.000
_cell.angle_alpha   90.00
_cell.angle_beta   90.00
_cell.angle_gamma   90.00
#
_symmetry.space_group_name_H-M   'P 1'
#
loop_
_entity.id
_entity.type
_entity.pdbx_description
1 polymer ?
#
loop_
_entity_poly.entity_id
_entity_poly.type
_entity_poly.pdbx_seq_one_letter_code
_entity_poly.pdbx_strand_id
1 'polypeptide(L)'
;MPNERAHLWSERLKLVSYCPLCETRSRPVEARVVGEDGETQLLHITCRKCHGSVLALVLVNRVGASSVGVVTDLIYDDVIRFRERRPVSLDDVLDMHEQLARPLSEWLDSTLKAIPERARRPRRPSGTLKSPRG
;
A
#
# COMPACT_ATOMS: atom_id res chain seq x y z
N MET A 1 -7.65 -39.67 13.97
CA MET A 1 -6.63 -38.93 13.21
C MET A 1 -7.09 -37.49 13.03
N PRO A 2 -6.65 -36.52 13.88
CA PRO A 2 -7.09 -35.14 13.76
C PRO A 2 -6.33 -34.42 12.64
N ASN A 3 -7.00 -34.28 11.50
CA ASN A 3 -7.00 -33.19 10.53
C ASN A 3 -5.78 -32.23 10.46
N GLU A 4 -4.68 -32.69 9.85
CA GLU A 4 -3.54 -31.85 9.42
C GLU A 4 -3.91 -30.76 8.39
N ARG A 5 -5.10 -30.83 7.79
CA ARG A 5 -5.56 -29.84 6.79
C ARG A 5 -5.79 -28.45 7.38
N ALA A 6 -6.09 -28.32 8.67
CA ALA A 6 -6.40 -27.03 9.31
C ALA A 6 -5.17 -26.13 9.51
N HIS A 7 -3.96 -26.71 9.61
CA HIS A 7 -2.73 -25.94 9.86
C HIS A 7 -2.19 -25.21 8.61
N LEU A 8 -2.52 -25.68 7.41
CA LEU A 8 -2.10 -25.03 6.16
C LEU A 8 -2.89 -23.74 5.85
N TRP A 9 -4.10 -23.59 6.39
CA TRP A 9 -4.92 -22.38 6.24
C TRP A 9 -4.40 -21.19 7.05
N SER A 10 -3.65 -21.45 8.13
CA SER A 10 -3.28 -20.43 9.11
C SER A 10 -1.88 -19.84 8.89
N GLU A 11 -0.98 -20.54 8.21
CA GLU A 11 0.42 -20.11 8.04
C GLU A 11 0.61 -19.16 6.85
N ARG A 12 -0.10 -19.39 5.74
CA ARG A 12 0.13 -18.70 4.45
C ARG A 12 -0.84 -17.55 4.12
N LEU A 13 -1.89 -17.38 4.92
CA LEU A 13 -2.86 -16.27 4.83
C LEU A 13 -2.73 -15.27 6.01
N LYS A 14 -1.63 -15.37 6.78
CA LYS A 14 -1.38 -14.56 7.98
C LYS A 14 -1.49 -13.06 7.73
N LEU A 15 -1.14 -12.60 6.53
CA LEU A 15 -1.16 -11.18 6.15
C LEU A 15 -2.54 -10.51 6.28
N VAL A 16 -3.63 -11.29 6.19
CA VAL A 16 -5.01 -10.76 6.28
C VAL A 16 -5.59 -10.95 7.70
N SER A 17 -4.87 -11.62 8.59
CA SER A 17 -5.37 -12.03 9.92
C SER A 17 -4.84 -11.19 11.09
N TYR A 18 -3.74 -10.45 10.90
CA TYR A 18 -3.20 -9.51 11.89
C TYR A 18 -2.38 -8.42 11.20
N CYS A 19 -2.23 -7.26 11.86
CA CYS A 19 -1.35 -6.20 11.36
C CYS A 19 0.12 -6.52 11.71
N PRO A 20 1.05 -6.60 10.74
CA PRO A 20 2.46 -6.90 11.03
C PRO A 20 3.21 -5.77 11.76
N LEU A 21 2.60 -4.58 11.91
CA LEU A 21 3.22 -3.42 12.54
C LEU A 21 2.85 -3.24 14.01
N CYS A 22 1.61 -3.55 14.38
CA CYS A 22 1.11 -3.39 15.75
C CYS A 22 0.49 -4.66 16.32
N GLU A 23 0.67 -5.79 15.62
CA GLU A 23 0.27 -7.16 15.97
C GLU A 23 -1.22 -7.34 16.30
N THR A 24 -2.03 -6.35 15.96
CA THR A 24 -3.44 -6.36 16.29
C THR A 24 -4.18 -7.33 15.37
N ARG A 25 -4.85 -8.30 15.99
CA ARG A 25 -5.68 -9.33 15.36
C ARG A 25 -7.14 -8.89 15.16
N SER A 26 -7.49 -7.72 15.71
CA SER A 26 -8.83 -7.18 15.63
C SER A 26 -9.13 -6.72 14.21
N ARG A 27 -10.04 -7.44 13.53
CA ARG A 27 -10.67 -6.99 12.27
C ARG A 27 -11.35 -5.63 12.52
N PRO A 28 -11.31 -4.67 11.58
CA PRO A 28 -11.32 -4.91 10.15
C PRO A 28 -10.19 -4.16 9.43
N VAL A 29 -9.44 -4.92 8.66
CA VAL A 29 -8.55 -4.35 7.66
C VAL A 29 -9.43 -3.75 6.56
N GLU A 30 -9.26 -2.47 6.26
CA GLU A 30 -9.78 -1.94 5.00
C GLU A 30 -8.87 -2.45 3.89
N ALA A 31 -9.28 -3.57 3.31
CA ALA A 31 -8.64 -4.15 2.14
C ALA A 31 -9.37 -3.65 0.90
N ARG A 32 -8.64 -3.02 -0.02
CA ARG A 32 -9.15 -2.57 -1.30
C ARG A 32 -8.39 -3.28 -2.40
N VAL A 33 -9.11 -3.85 -3.36
CA VAL A 33 -8.50 -4.45 -4.54
C VAL A 33 -7.84 -3.35 -5.38
N VAL A 34 -6.59 -3.58 -5.73
CA VAL A 34 -5.76 -2.74 -6.61
C VAL A 34 -5.71 -3.35 -8.00
N GLY A 35 -5.77 -4.66 -8.13
CA GLY A 35 -5.75 -5.35 -9.42
C GLY A 35 -5.97 -6.83 -9.27
N GLU A 36 -6.39 -7.47 -10.34
CA GLU A 36 -6.66 -8.92 -10.41
C GLU A 36 -6.13 -9.46 -11.72
N ASP A 37 -5.52 -10.64 -11.67
CA ASP A 37 -5.07 -11.39 -12.84
C ASP A 37 -5.24 -12.90 -12.56
N GLY A 38 -6.28 -13.48 -13.17
CA GLY A 38 -6.66 -14.87 -12.94
C GLY A 38 -6.95 -15.19 -11.47
N GLU A 39 -6.15 -16.08 -10.88
CA GLU A 39 -6.24 -16.50 -9.48
C GLU A 39 -5.47 -15.58 -8.52
N THR A 40 -4.87 -14.50 -9.04
CA THR A 40 -4.04 -13.56 -8.29
C THR A 40 -4.77 -12.25 -8.05
N GLN A 41 -4.75 -11.77 -6.80
CA GLN A 41 -5.30 -10.47 -6.41
C GLN A 41 -4.24 -9.63 -5.72
N LEU A 42 -4.12 -8.37 -6.11
CA LEU A 42 -3.32 -7.37 -5.41
C LEU A 42 -4.24 -6.53 -4.53
N LEU A 43 -3.96 -6.49 -3.23
CA LEU A 43 -4.73 -5.79 -2.22
C LEU A 43 -3.89 -4.68 -1.58
N HIS A 44 -4.48 -3.52 -1.39
CA HIS A 44 -3.97 -2.50 -0.48
C HIS A 44 -4.76 -2.58 0.83
N ILE A 45 -4.03 -2.73 1.92
CA ILE A 45 -4.54 -3.03 3.26
C ILE A 45 -4.12 -1.90 4.19
N THR A 46 -5.08 -1.25 4.84
CA THR A 46 -4.80 -0.26 5.89
C THR A 46 -5.28 -0.75 7.25
N CYS A 47 -4.39 -0.71 8.24
CA CYS A 47 -4.72 -1.05 9.62
C CYS A 47 -5.49 0.11 10.28
N ARG A 48 -6.70 -0.14 10.80
CA ARG A 48 -7.47 0.90 11.51
C ARG A 48 -6.88 1.33 12.86
N LYS A 49 -5.94 0.57 13.43
CA LYS A 49 -5.33 0.88 14.74
C LYS A 49 -4.09 1.77 14.63
N CYS A 50 -3.11 1.36 13.82
CA CYS A 50 -1.86 2.10 13.67
C CYS A 50 -1.76 2.88 12.36
N HIS A 51 -2.76 2.79 11.48
CA HIS A 51 -2.80 3.42 10.15
C HIS A 51 -1.69 2.97 9.19
N GLY A 52 -0.90 1.97 9.56
CA GLY A 52 0.09 1.38 8.67
C GLY A 52 -0.56 0.67 7.49
N SER A 53 0.13 0.72 6.34
CA SER A 53 -0.34 0.14 5.09
C SER A 53 0.49 -1.06 4.66
N VAL A 54 -0.16 -2.02 4.01
CA VAL A 54 0.46 -3.21 3.44
C VAL A 54 -0.07 -3.40 2.03
N LEU A 55 0.82 -3.65 1.08
CA LEU A 55 0.46 -4.19 -0.23
C LEU A 55 0.61 -5.70 -0.21
N ALA A 56 -0.46 -6.43 -0.48
CA ALA A 56 -0.50 -7.88 -0.41
C ALA A 56 -0.90 -8.48 -1.75
N LEU A 57 -0.06 -9.34 -2.30
CA LEU A 57 -0.39 -10.22 -3.40
C LEU A 57 -0.91 -11.54 -2.83
N VAL A 58 -2.14 -11.91 -3.21
CA VAL A 58 -2.81 -13.12 -2.74
C VAL A 58 -3.10 -13.99 -3.96
N LEU A 59 -2.59 -15.21 -3.95
CA LEU A 59 -2.89 -16.24 -4.94
C LEU A 59 -3.76 -17.30 -4.27
N VAL A 60 -4.94 -17.56 -4.82
CA VAL A 60 -5.86 -18.59 -4.31
C VAL A 60 -6.23 -19.52 -5.46
N ASN A 61 -5.78 -20.78 -5.37
CA ASN A 61 -6.06 -21.79 -6.36
C ASN A 61 -6.62 -23.07 -5.72
N ARG A 62 -6.90 -24.09 -6.55
CA ARG A 62 -7.45 -25.38 -6.08
C ARG A 62 -6.52 -26.15 -5.14
N VAL A 63 -5.22 -25.89 -5.19
CA VAL A 63 -4.19 -26.56 -4.38
C VAL A 63 -4.00 -25.87 -3.04
N GLY A 64 -4.29 -24.56 -2.96
CA GLY A 64 -4.28 -23.80 -1.71
C GLY A 64 -4.18 -22.29 -1.93
N ALA A 65 -3.91 -21.58 -0.84
CA ALA A 65 -3.69 -20.14 -0.85
C ALA A 65 -2.26 -19.79 -0.43
N SER A 66 -1.69 -18.80 -1.09
CA SER A 66 -0.40 -18.19 -0.73
C SER A 66 -0.52 -16.68 -0.78
N SER A 67 0.17 -15.99 0.12
CA SER A 67 0.26 -14.54 0.09
C SER A 67 1.68 -14.06 0.33
N VAL A 68 2.04 -12.97 -0.35
CA VAL A 68 3.24 -12.18 -0.08
C VAL A 68 2.78 -10.75 0.12
N GLY A 69 3.34 -10.04 1.08
CA GLY A 69 3.11 -8.60 1.10
C GLY A 69 4.21 -7.82 1.76
N VAL A 70 4.15 -6.53 1.48
CA VAL A 70 5.18 -5.56 1.81
C VAL A 70 4.52 -4.45 2.60
N VAL A 71 5.09 -4.15 3.76
CA VAL A 71 4.74 -2.95 4.52
C VAL A 71 5.14 -1.73 3.70
N THR A 72 4.24 -0.77 3.60
CA THR A 72 4.42 0.43 2.78
C THR A 72 3.82 1.64 3.46
N ASP A 73 4.35 2.81 3.12
CA ASP A 73 3.81 4.12 3.46
C ASP A 73 2.77 4.62 2.43
N LEU A 74 2.61 3.91 1.31
CA LEU A 74 1.67 4.27 0.25
C LEU A 74 0.23 4.18 0.76
N ILE A 75 -0.54 5.27 0.58
CA ILE A 75 -2.00 5.21 0.71
C ILE A 75 -2.62 4.66 -0.58
N TYR A 76 -3.89 4.24 -0.53
CA TYR A 76 -4.57 3.63 -1.67
C TYR A 76 -4.44 4.46 -2.96
N ASP A 77 -4.69 5.78 -2.87
CA ASP A 77 -4.64 6.67 -4.02
C ASP A 77 -3.22 6.78 -4.61
N ASP A 78 -2.18 6.68 -3.78
CA ASP A 78 -0.80 6.65 -4.27
C ASP A 78 -0.55 5.36 -5.08
N VAL A 79 -1.05 4.21 -4.61
CA VAL A 79 -0.93 2.93 -5.33
C VAL A 79 -1.62 2.99 -6.69
N ILE A 80 -2.86 3.51 -6.75
CA ILE A 80 -3.58 3.66 -8.02
C ILE A 80 -2.81 4.59 -8.97
N ARG A 81 -2.31 5.72 -8.45
CA ARG A 81 -1.48 6.65 -9.22
C ARG A 81 -0.21 5.99 -9.76
N PHE A 82 0.48 5.16 -8.97
CA PHE A 82 1.69 4.46 -9.41
C PHE A 82 1.40 3.36 -10.42
N ARG A 83 0.30 2.63 -10.27
CA ARG A 83 -0.15 1.60 -11.21
C ARG A 83 -0.40 2.17 -12.61
N GLU A 84 -0.90 3.40 -12.69
CA GLU A 84 -1.26 4.08 -13.94
C GLU A 84 -0.09 4.86 -14.56
N ARG A 85 1.05 4.95 -13.87
CA ARG A 85 2.25 5.63 -14.40
C ARG A 85 2.99 4.74 -15.39
N ARG A 86 3.69 5.39 -16.31
CA ARG A 86 4.62 4.69 -17.21
C ARG A 86 5.72 3.99 -16.40
N PRO A 87 6.24 2.86 -16.88
CA PRO A 87 7.44 2.26 -16.31
C PRO A 87 8.58 3.27 -16.23
N VAL A 88 9.43 3.09 -15.21
CA VAL A 88 10.66 3.86 -15.04
C VAL A 88 11.55 3.61 -16.27
N SER A 89 11.94 4.68 -16.96
CA SER A 89 12.82 4.63 -18.13
C SER A 89 14.29 4.83 -17.73
N LEU A 90 15.20 4.60 -18.69
CA LEU A 90 16.62 4.92 -18.51
C LEU A 90 16.82 6.41 -18.21
N ASP A 91 16.11 7.28 -18.93
CA ASP A 91 16.20 8.73 -18.74
C ASP A 91 15.81 9.12 -17.30
N ASP A 92 14.77 8.51 -16.72
CA ASP A 92 14.38 8.77 -15.32
C ASP A 92 15.52 8.43 -14.33
N VAL A 93 16.29 7.37 -14.62
CA VAL A 93 17.41 6.94 -13.78
C VAL A 93 18.60 7.90 -13.92
N LEU A 94 18.92 8.31 -15.15
CA LEU A 94 19.99 9.27 -15.42
C LEU A 94 19.66 10.64 -14.80
N ASP A 95 18.44 11.13 -14.99
CA ASP A 95 17.95 12.38 -14.40
C ASP A 95 18.01 12.36 -12.87
N MET A 96 17.66 11.23 -12.26
CA MET A 96 17.74 11.07 -10.80
C MET A 96 19.20 11.02 -10.32
N HIS A 97 20.08 10.30 -11.04
CA HIS A 97 21.50 10.23 -10.69
C HIS A 97 22.16 11.62 -10.71
N GLU A 98 21.94 12.39 -11.78
CA GLU A 98 22.47 13.74 -11.91
C GLU A 98 21.96 14.67 -10.81
N GLN A 99 20.71 14.51 -10.38
CA GLN A 99 20.14 15.29 -9.29
C GLN A 99 20.72 14.91 -7.92
N LEU A 100 20.88 13.62 -7.64
CA LEU A 100 21.42 13.12 -6.36
C LEU A 100 22.92 13.36 -6.21
N ALA A 101 23.65 13.53 -7.32
CA ALA A 101 25.08 13.87 -7.30
C ALA A 101 25.33 15.34 -6.91
N ARG A 102 24.31 16.21 -6.94
CA ARG A 102 24.42 17.62 -6.54
C ARG A 102 24.32 17.78 -5.03
N PRO A 103 24.86 18.88 -4.47
CA PRO A 103 24.66 19.21 -3.06
C PRO A 103 23.18 19.30 -2.71
N LEU A 104 22.83 18.80 -1.52
CA LEU A 104 21.44 18.78 -1.03
C LEU A 104 20.77 20.17 -1.07
N SER A 105 21.54 21.25 -0.82
CA SER A 105 21.05 22.63 -0.88
C SER A 105 20.52 23.02 -2.26
N GLU A 106 21.23 22.62 -3.32
CA GLU A 106 20.83 22.92 -4.70
C GLU A 106 19.61 22.08 -5.11
N TRP A 107 19.57 20.82 -4.66
CA TRP A 107 18.44 19.93 -4.89
C TRP A 107 17.16 20.43 -4.20
N LEU A 108 17.26 20.93 -2.97
CA LEU A 108 16.14 21.54 -2.24
C LEU A 108 15.60 22.76 -2.99
N ASP A 109 16.47 23.64 -3.47
CA ASP A 109 16.08 24.86 -4.18
C ASP A 109 15.35 24.56 -5.49
N SER A 110 15.83 23.58 -6.28
CA SER A 110 15.17 23.19 -7.54
C SER A 110 13.82 22.53 -7.27
N THR A 111 13.75 21.65 -6.26
CA THR A 111 12.56 20.88 -5.92
C THR A 111 11.46 21.79 -5.35
N LEU A 112 11.78 22.68 -4.40
CA LEU A 112 10.79 23.59 -3.80
C LEU A 112 10.17 24.56 -4.81
N LYS A 113 10.96 25.00 -5.81
CA LYS A 113 10.49 25.83 -6.92
C LYS A 113 9.60 25.07 -7.90
N ALA A 114 9.85 23.77 -8.08
CA ALA A 114 9.10 22.91 -9.00
C ALA A 114 7.77 22.37 -8.43
N ILE A 115 7.54 22.41 -7.11
CA ILE A 115 6.27 21.97 -6.50
C ILE A 115 5.13 22.91 -6.95
N PRO A 116 4.13 22.42 -7.72
CA PRO A 116 2.99 23.24 -8.13
C PRO A 116 2.16 23.65 -6.91
N GLU A 117 1.64 24.88 -6.87
CA GLU A 117 0.84 25.40 -5.73
C GLU A 117 -0.32 24.48 -5.32
N ARG A 118 -0.91 23.72 -6.25
CA ARG A 118 -1.96 22.74 -5.94
C ARG A 118 -1.53 21.64 -4.98
N ALA A 119 -0.26 21.24 -5.01
CA ALA A 119 0.30 20.23 -4.09
C ALA A 119 0.59 20.79 -2.69
N ARG A 120 0.55 22.12 -2.51
CA ARG A 120 0.71 22.79 -1.21
C ARG A 120 -0.61 22.92 -0.44
N ARG A 121 -1.77 22.55 -1.03
CA ARG A 121 -3.04 22.55 -0.31
C ARG A 121 -3.10 21.36 0.64
N PRO A 122 -3.42 21.57 1.93
CA PRO A 122 -3.65 20.45 2.84
C PRO A 122 -4.77 19.57 2.30
N ARG A 123 -4.56 18.25 2.28
CA ARG A 123 -5.59 17.28 1.91
C ARG A 123 -6.80 17.54 2.81
N ARG A 124 -7.94 17.89 2.20
CA ARG A 124 -9.20 18.12 2.92
C ARG A 124 -9.52 16.82 3.67
N PRO A 125 -9.73 16.83 5.00
CA PRO A 125 -10.14 15.62 5.70
C PRO A 125 -11.46 15.14 5.09
N SER A 126 -11.46 13.90 4.61
CA SER A 126 -12.62 13.24 4.04
C SER A 126 -13.67 13.04 5.13
N GLY A 127 -14.76 13.82 5.04
CA GLY A 127 -16.07 13.49 5.60
C GLY A 127 -16.18 13.42 7.13
N THR A 128 -16.72 14.49 7.72
CA THR A 128 -17.44 14.37 8.99
C THR A 128 -18.66 13.46 8.80
N LEU A 129 -18.62 12.28 9.40
CA LEU A 129 -19.81 11.44 9.59
C LEU A 129 -20.78 12.25 10.47
N LYS A 130 -21.83 12.80 9.87
CA LYS A 130 -22.91 13.43 10.63
C LYS A 130 -23.55 12.36 11.50
N SER A 131 -23.38 12.48 12.81
CA SER A 131 -24.14 11.71 13.81
C SER A 131 -25.64 11.99 13.62
N PRO A 132 -26.50 10.96 13.49
CA PRO A 132 -27.94 11.16 13.58
C PRO A 132 -28.28 11.47 15.04
N ARG A 133 -28.86 12.66 15.25
CA ARG A 133 -29.63 12.94 16.47
C ARG A 133 -30.84 12.01 16.49
N GLY A 134 -31.01 11.28 17.58
CA GLY A 134 -32.17 10.46 17.92
C GLY A 134 -32.00 9.96 19.34
#